data_AF-A0A7C5MTD3-F1
#
_entry.id   AF-A0A7C5MTD3-F1
#
_cell.length_a   1.000
_cell.length_b   1.000
_cell.length_c   1.000
_cell.angle_alpha   90.00
_cell.angle_beta   90.00
_cell.angle_gamma   90.00
#
_symmetry.space_group_name_H-M   'P 1'
#
loop_
_entity.id
_entity.type
_entity.pdbx_description
1 polymer ?
#
loop_
_entity_poly.entity_id
_entity_poly.type
_entity_poly.pdbx_seq_one_letter_code
_entity_poly.pdbx_strand_id
1 'polypeptide(L)'
;FIFIIMIVLPESQYYFVKISKKLDYAKFNIFWVYNYFLILSSFILIIKKEMDACSMSRIDFMFFLNIVGTVAFAISGSMKGIKYSLDILGIVVLGVITAIGGGIIRDILLNTVPEVLINEVNLIVAIIASIIPFVFAKKIYKISFLIQLFDALGLAVFTIIGARRGLSHNLGALGVIIMATSTGVAGGMIRDIMVGEIPFVLKEEIYASFCILGGLLFYLSIKYFHLPEIIVAYFLILLIFVGRILAIKFGLQLPKA
;
A
#
# COMPACT_ATOMS: atom_id res chain seq x y z
N PHE A 1 19.27 4.67 26.07
CA PHE A 1 19.17 5.67 25.00
C PHE A 1 17.73 6.17 24.94
N ILE A 2 17.51 7.43 25.34
CA ILE A 2 16.22 8.11 25.28
C ILE A 2 16.15 8.78 23.91
N PHE A 3 15.22 8.37 23.06
CA PHE A 3 14.94 9.10 21.81
C PHE A 3 13.69 9.96 22.01
N ILE A 4 13.85 11.25 21.76
CA ILE A 4 12.78 12.22 21.63
C ILE A 4 12.39 12.23 20.15
N ILE A 5 11.17 11.81 19.82
CA ILE A 5 10.63 11.92 18.47
C ILE A 5 10.01 13.31 18.35
N MET A 6 10.55 14.15 17.48
CA MET A 6 10.01 15.47 17.16
C MET A 6 9.11 15.33 15.93
N ILE A 7 7.79 15.41 16.14
CA ILE A 7 6.81 15.46 15.06
C ILE A 7 6.59 16.94 14.76
N VAL A 8 6.92 17.37 13.54
CA VAL A 8 6.69 18.75 13.07
C VAL A 8 5.35 18.78 12.35
N LEU A 9 4.39 19.54 12.86
CA LEU A 9 3.12 19.88 12.22
C LEU A 9 3.13 21.37 11.82
N PRO A 10 2.28 21.81 10.86
CA PRO A 10 2.33 23.18 10.30
C PRO A 10 1.87 24.29 11.26
N GLU A 11 1.40 23.95 12.45
CA GLU A 11 1.04 24.92 13.48
C GLU A 11 1.75 24.56 14.79
N SER A 12 2.25 25.60 15.45
CA SER A 12 3.23 25.63 16.54
C SER A 12 2.83 24.94 17.85
N GLN A 13 2.60 23.63 17.83
CA GLN A 13 2.47 22.81 19.05
C GLN A 13 3.34 21.55 19.01
N TYR A 14 4.30 21.48 19.94
CA TYR A 14 5.14 20.31 20.16
C TYR A 14 4.57 19.45 21.29
N TYR A 15 4.35 18.15 21.06
CA TYR A 15 3.97 17.20 22.10
C TYR A 15 5.10 16.20 22.35
N PHE A 16 5.54 16.09 23.61
CA PHE A 16 6.55 15.13 24.05
C PHE A 16 5.90 13.91 24.68
N VAL A 17 6.08 12.73 24.07
CA VAL A 17 5.60 11.46 24.63
C VAL A 17 6.76 10.71 25.27
N LYS A 18 6.68 10.51 26.60
CA LYS A 18 7.69 9.82 27.41
C LYS A 18 7.15 8.44 27.80
N ILE A 19 7.74 7.35 27.27
CA ILE A 19 7.31 5.99 27.61
C ILE A 19 8.39 5.29 28.45
N SER A 20 8.06 5.03 29.71
CA SER A 20 8.85 4.25 30.67
C SER A 20 7.95 3.23 31.36
N LYS A 21 8.17 1.93 31.08
CA LYS A 21 8.31 0.82 32.05
C LYS A 21 8.15 -0.57 31.40
N LYS A 22 8.90 -1.53 31.95
CA LYS A 22 8.84 -3.00 31.74
C LYS A 22 7.46 -3.54 32.09
N LEU A 23 6.87 -4.44 31.29
CA LEU A 23 5.69 -5.23 31.69
C LEU A 23 5.61 -6.61 31.02
N ASP A 24 5.08 -7.55 31.81
CA ASP A 24 5.10 -9.02 31.73
C ASP A 24 4.33 -9.68 30.57
N TYR A 25 4.82 -10.85 30.14
CA TYR A 25 4.63 -11.45 28.81
C TYR A 25 3.44 -12.42 28.62
N ALA A 26 2.59 -12.67 29.64
CA ALA A 26 1.63 -13.79 29.57
C ALA A 26 0.15 -13.42 29.26
N LYS A 27 -0.24 -12.15 29.21
CA LYS A 27 -1.62 -11.70 28.87
C LYS A 27 -1.70 -10.93 27.53
N PHE A 28 -0.75 -11.20 26.63
CA PHE A 28 -0.30 -10.29 25.56
C PHE A 28 -0.98 -10.43 24.17
N ASN A 29 -2.14 -11.08 24.05
CA ASN A 29 -2.75 -11.40 22.74
C ASN A 29 -3.89 -10.43 22.33
N ILE A 30 -4.71 -9.97 23.28
CA ILE A 30 -5.82 -9.03 23.00
C ILE A 30 -5.33 -7.57 22.92
N PHE A 31 -4.30 -7.22 23.68
CA PHE A 31 -3.75 -5.85 23.73
C PHE A 31 -3.15 -5.40 22.39
N TRP A 32 -2.61 -6.32 21.58
CA TRP A 32 -2.05 -5.98 20.27
C TRP A 32 -3.11 -5.88 19.18
N VAL A 33 -4.14 -6.73 19.16
CA VAL A 33 -5.30 -6.54 18.27
C VAL A 33 -5.96 -5.19 18.59
N TYR A 34 -6.03 -4.81 19.86
CA TYR A 34 -6.53 -3.50 20.29
C TYR A 34 -5.63 -2.35 19.82
N ASN A 35 -4.29 -2.49 19.88
CA ASN A 35 -3.37 -1.47 19.36
C ASN A 35 -3.33 -1.40 17.82
N TYR A 36 -3.51 -2.51 17.10
CA TYR A 36 -3.61 -2.53 15.64
C TYR A 36 -4.97 -2.01 15.15
N PHE A 37 -6.06 -2.34 15.85
CA PHE A 37 -7.36 -1.74 15.65
C PHE A 37 -7.31 -0.25 16.02
N LEU A 38 -6.54 0.17 17.03
CA LEU A 38 -6.28 1.57 17.35
C LEU A 38 -5.45 2.26 16.27
N ILE A 39 -4.45 1.64 15.66
CA ILE A 39 -3.69 2.23 14.55
C ILE A 39 -4.58 2.35 13.32
N LEU A 40 -5.35 1.31 12.97
CA LEU A 40 -6.29 1.32 11.86
C LEU A 40 -7.46 2.29 12.11
N SER A 41 -7.98 2.36 13.34
CA SER A 41 -9.03 3.29 13.74
C SER A 41 -8.52 4.72 13.85
N SER A 42 -7.26 4.92 14.25
CA SER A 42 -6.59 6.23 14.20
C SER A 42 -6.36 6.63 12.75
N PHE A 43 -6.01 5.71 11.85
CA PHE A 43 -5.90 5.96 10.41
C PHE A 43 -7.28 6.29 9.80
N ILE A 44 -8.32 5.56 10.17
CA ILE A 44 -9.71 5.84 9.77
C ILE A 44 -10.23 7.15 10.38
N LEU A 45 -9.84 7.50 11.62
CA LEU A 45 -10.18 8.77 12.27
C LEU A 45 -9.39 9.94 11.69
N ILE A 46 -8.14 9.75 11.27
CA ILE A 46 -7.34 10.73 10.53
C ILE A 46 -7.98 10.97 9.16
N ILE A 47 -8.34 9.91 8.44
CA ILE A 47 -9.07 9.99 7.16
C ILE A 47 -10.44 10.67 7.35
N LYS A 48 -11.19 10.32 8.40
CA LYS A 48 -12.48 10.94 8.70
C LYS A 48 -12.33 12.42 9.07
N LYS A 49 -11.30 12.75 9.84
CA LYS A 49 -10.97 14.14 10.20
C LYS A 49 -10.51 14.96 8.99
N GLU A 50 -9.81 14.35 8.04
CA GLU A 50 -9.43 14.99 6.75
C GLU A 50 -10.61 15.11 5.78
N MET A 51 -11.57 14.17 5.82
CA MET A 51 -12.85 14.24 5.09
C MET A 51 -13.79 15.31 5.65
N ASP A 52 -13.83 15.48 6.98
CA ASP A 52 -14.69 16.46 7.65
C ASP A 52 -14.09 17.87 7.62
N ALA A 53 -12.78 18.02 7.44
CA ALA A 53 -12.07 19.31 7.45
C ALA A 53 -11.84 19.92 6.06
N CYS A 54 -12.02 19.18 4.97
CA CYS A 54 -11.63 19.65 3.64
C CYS A 54 -12.67 19.30 2.57
N SER A 55 -13.13 20.32 1.84
CA SER A 55 -13.55 20.18 0.45
C SER A 55 -12.34 19.70 -0.39
N MET A 56 -11.95 18.44 -0.20
CA MET A 56 -10.71 17.89 -0.75
C MET A 56 -10.79 17.95 -2.28
N SER A 57 -9.88 18.66 -2.92
CA SER A 57 -9.83 18.68 -4.38
C SER A 57 -9.46 17.28 -4.91
N ARG A 58 -9.85 16.94 -6.14
CA ARG A 58 -9.49 15.62 -6.74
C ARG A 58 -7.98 15.39 -6.81
N ILE A 59 -7.19 16.48 -6.85
CA ILE A 59 -5.72 16.43 -6.89
C ILE A 59 -5.19 15.98 -5.54
N ASP A 60 -5.68 16.56 -4.44
CA ASP A 60 -5.23 16.26 -3.08
C ASP A 60 -5.55 14.81 -2.68
N PHE A 61 -6.73 14.31 -3.06
CA PHE A 61 -7.12 12.92 -2.79
C PHE A 61 -6.18 11.91 -3.46
N MET A 62 -5.77 12.18 -4.70
CA MET A 62 -4.94 11.27 -5.48
C MET A 62 -3.48 11.33 -5.07
N PHE A 63 -3.02 12.50 -4.67
CA PHE A 63 -1.73 12.65 -4.00
C PHE A 63 -1.71 11.84 -2.70
N PHE A 64 -2.74 11.97 -1.86
CA PHE A 64 -2.88 11.18 -0.63
C PHE A 64 -2.83 9.67 -0.89
N LEU A 65 -3.60 9.17 -1.87
CA LEU A 65 -3.57 7.75 -2.23
C LEU A 65 -2.18 7.30 -2.70
N ASN A 66 -1.47 8.08 -3.51
CA ASN A 66 -0.10 7.75 -3.93
C ASN A 66 0.82 7.59 -2.71
N ILE A 67 0.73 8.48 -1.72
CA ILE A 67 1.54 8.41 -0.49
C ILE A 67 1.19 7.14 0.30
N VAL A 68 -0.10 6.84 0.51
CA VAL A 68 -0.54 5.64 1.23
C VAL A 68 -0.05 4.36 0.55
N GLY A 69 -0.22 4.25 -0.77
CA GLY A 69 0.24 3.10 -1.55
C GLY A 69 1.75 2.93 -1.49
N THR A 70 2.49 4.04 -1.64
CA THR A 70 3.96 4.07 -1.59
C THR A 70 4.46 3.59 -0.23
N VAL A 71 3.92 4.11 0.87
CA VAL A 71 4.29 3.69 2.23
C VAL A 71 3.98 2.21 2.44
N ALA A 72 2.80 1.75 2.01
CA ALA A 72 2.40 0.35 2.18
C ALA A 72 3.34 -0.61 1.44
N PHE A 73 3.66 -0.35 0.16
CA PHE A 73 4.58 -1.18 -0.58
C PHE A 73 6.04 -1.06 -0.13
N ALA A 74 6.49 0.12 0.31
CA ALA A 74 7.81 0.28 0.90
C ALA A 74 7.96 -0.59 2.15
N ILE A 75 6.98 -0.54 3.06
CA ILE A 75 6.97 -1.37 4.26
C ILE A 75 6.95 -2.87 3.90
N SER A 76 6.11 -3.26 2.95
CA SER A 76 6.01 -4.65 2.50
C SER A 76 7.34 -5.17 1.91
N GLY A 77 7.96 -4.39 1.03
CA GLY A 77 9.25 -4.69 0.41
C GLY A 77 10.39 -4.78 1.43
N SER A 78 10.48 -3.81 2.34
CA SER A 78 11.50 -3.82 3.39
C SER A 78 11.31 -4.95 4.39
N MET A 79 10.07 -5.29 4.78
CA MET A 79 9.80 -6.47 5.60
C MET A 79 10.19 -7.77 4.89
N LYS A 80 9.99 -7.87 3.57
CA LYS A 80 10.50 -8.99 2.78
C LYS A 80 12.03 -9.03 2.84
N GLY A 81 12.71 -7.89 2.68
CA GLY A 81 14.17 -7.83 2.79
C GLY A 81 14.69 -8.30 4.15
N ILE A 82 14.02 -7.92 5.24
CA ILE A 82 14.32 -8.39 6.60
C ILE A 82 14.13 -9.91 6.72
N LYS A 83 13.04 -10.45 6.17
CA LYS A 83 12.77 -11.90 6.17
C LYS A 83 13.89 -12.69 5.47
N TYR A 84 14.51 -12.10 4.45
CA TYR A 84 15.61 -12.67 3.68
C TYR A 84 17.00 -12.30 4.21
N SER A 85 17.08 -11.70 5.40
CA SER A 85 18.34 -11.32 6.03
C SER A 85 19.24 -10.44 5.15
N LEU A 86 18.64 -9.58 4.32
CA LEU A 86 19.39 -8.58 3.55
C LEU A 86 20.02 -7.55 4.48
N ASP A 87 21.07 -6.88 4.00
CA ASP A 87 21.67 -5.75 4.71
C ASP A 87 20.76 -4.50 4.62
N ILE A 88 21.11 -3.43 5.36
CA ILE A 88 20.28 -2.23 5.42
C ILE A 88 20.06 -1.61 4.03
N LEU A 89 21.09 -1.64 3.17
CA LEU A 89 21.01 -1.12 1.82
C LEU A 89 20.02 -1.96 1.00
N GLY A 90 20.15 -3.30 1.04
CA GLY A 90 19.24 -4.21 0.37
C GLY A 90 17.79 -4.08 0.84
N ILE A 91 17.56 -3.86 2.14
CA ILE A 91 16.21 -3.64 2.71
C ILE A 91 15.59 -2.35 2.19
N VAL A 92 16.37 -1.27 2.11
CA VAL A 92 15.90 0.03 1.60
C VAL A 92 15.65 -0.06 0.10
N VAL A 93 16.59 -0.62 -0.67
CA VAL A 93 16.45 -0.78 -2.12
C VAL A 93 15.23 -1.63 -2.47
N LEU A 94 15.04 -2.76 -1.78
CA LEU A 94 13.88 -3.63 -2.01
C LEU A 94 12.57 -2.94 -1.63
N GLY A 95 12.53 -2.17 -0.55
CA GLY A 95 11.36 -1.35 -0.19
C GLY A 95 11.03 -0.31 -1.26
N VAL A 96 12.02 0.48 -1.66
CA VAL A 96 11.86 1.55 -2.66
C VAL A 96 11.37 0.98 -3.99
N ILE A 97 12.01 -0.08 -4.52
CA ILE A 97 11.64 -0.64 -5.82
C ILE A 97 10.24 -1.29 -5.80
N THR A 98 9.84 -1.85 -4.66
CA THR A 98 8.46 -2.36 -4.46
C THR A 98 7.45 -1.21 -4.54
N ALA A 99 7.77 -0.06 -3.92
CA ALA A 99 6.88 1.09 -3.86
C ALA A 99 6.71 1.79 -5.22
N ILE A 100 7.80 1.97 -5.97
CA ILE A 100 7.77 2.79 -7.20
C ILE A 100 7.65 1.94 -8.47
N GLY A 101 8.01 0.66 -8.44
CA GLY A 101 8.10 -0.19 -9.63
C GLY A 101 6.80 -0.31 -10.41
N GLY A 102 5.66 -0.40 -9.71
CA GLY A 102 4.35 -0.45 -10.36
C GLY A 102 3.99 0.86 -11.08
N GLY A 103 4.32 2.01 -10.47
CA GLY A 103 4.13 3.32 -11.09
C GLY A 103 5.01 3.52 -12.32
N ILE A 104 6.29 3.09 -12.26
CA ILE A 104 7.21 3.17 -13.40
C ILE A 104 6.69 2.34 -14.58
N ILE A 105 6.31 1.08 -14.36
CA ILE A 105 5.77 0.23 -15.43
C ILE A 105 4.50 0.86 -16.02
N ARG A 106 3.59 1.34 -15.16
CA ARG A 106 2.36 2.02 -15.59
C ARG A 106 2.68 3.19 -16.50
N ASP A 107 3.57 4.08 -16.09
CA ASP A 107 3.85 5.31 -16.82
C ASP A 107 4.54 5.02 -18.16
N ILE A 108 5.43 4.02 -18.20
CA ILE A 108 6.05 3.55 -19.45
C ILE A 108 5.00 2.95 -20.39
N LEU A 109 4.07 2.12 -19.89
CA LEU A 109 2.99 1.55 -20.70
C LEU A 109 2.06 2.61 -21.29
N LEU A 110 1.91 3.75 -20.61
CA LEU A 110 1.15 4.91 -21.09
C LEU A 110 1.97 5.85 -21.99
N ASN A 111 3.22 5.50 -22.29
CA ASN A 111 4.16 6.33 -23.03
C ASN A 111 4.36 7.72 -22.38
N THR A 112 4.48 7.74 -21.05
CA THR A 112 4.72 8.93 -20.24
C THR A 112 6.01 8.78 -19.44
N VAL A 113 6.67 9.90 -19.13
CA VAL A 113 7.81 9.90 -18.21
C VAL A 113 7.32 9.49 -16.82
N PRO A 114 7.97 8.52 -16.14
CA PRO A 114 7.55 8.09 -14.82
C PRO A 114 7.43 9.24 -13.83
N GLU A 115 6.27 9.35 -13.18
CA GLU A 115 5.93 10.44 -12.26
C GLU A 115 6.95 10.56 -11.12
N VAL A 116 7.50 9.43 -10.66
CA VAL A 116 8.51 9.37 -9.60
C VAL A 116 9.80 10.11 -9.96
N LEU A 117 10.10 10.28 -11.25
CA LEU A 117 11.29 11.01 -11.73
C LEU A 117 11.03 12.51 -11.87
N ILE A 118 9.76 12.92 -11.95
CA ILE A 118 9.35 14.32 -12.04
C ILE A 118 9.09 14.87 -10.64
N ASN A 119 8.41 14.09 -9.80
CA ASN A 119 8.05 14.44 -8.44
C ASN A 119 8.72 13.47 -7.45
N GLU A 120 9.81 13.95 -6.87
CA GLU A 120 10.67 13.19 -5.96
C GLU A 120 10.00 12.88 -4.61
N VAL A 121 8.84 13.47 -4.29
CA VAL A 121 8.17 13.26 -2.99
C VAL A 121 7.87 11.78 -2.75
N ASN A 122 7.37 11.06 -3.76
CA ASN A 122 7.10 9.63 -3.62
C ASN A 122 8.37 8.81 -3.40
N LEU A 123 9.49 9.21 -4.02
CA LEU A 123 10.78 8.55 -3.85
C LEU A 123 11.32 8.77 -2.42
N ILE A 124 11.28 10.00 -1.93
CA ILE A 124 11.70 10.36 -0.56
C ILE A 124 10.84 9.60 0.46
N VAL A 125 9.51 9.57 0.26
CA VAL A 125 8.59 8.84 1.13
C VAL A 125 8.88 7.34 1.11
N ALA A 126 9.17 6.76 -0.05
CA ALA A 126 9.54 5.35 -0.15
C ALA A 126 10.82 5.04 0.64
N ILE A 127 11.85 5.89 0.54
CA ILE A 127 13.10 5.74 1.30
C ILE A 127 12.84 5.80 2.81
N ILE A 128 12.12 6.83 3.27
CA ILE A 128 11.82 7.00 4.70
C ILE A 128 10.99 5.83 5.22
N ALA A 129 9.94 5.44 4.49
CA ALA A 129 9.07 4.34 4.88
C ALA A 129 9.81 2.99 4.93
N SER A 130 10.80 2.78 4.06
CA SER A 130 11.61 1.56 4.01
C SER A 130 12.53 1.39 5.23
N ILE A 131 12.92 2.48 5.88
CA ILE A 131 13.76 2.45 7.09
C ILE A 131 12.94 2.02 8.33
N ILE A 132 11.63 2.29 8.35
CA ILE A 132 10.79 2.03 9.52
C ILE A 132 10.82 0.54 9.92
N PRO A 133 10.56 -0.44 9.02
CA PRO A 133 10.61 -1.85 9.40
C PRO A 133 11.96 -2.30 9.93
N PHE A 134 13.07 -1.73 9.44
CA PHE A 134 14.41 -2.07 9.87
C PHE A 134 14.62 -1.73 11.36
N VAL A 135 14.20 -0.54 11.79
CA VAL A 135 14.31 -0.09 13.19
C VAL A 135 13.53 -1.01 14.13
N PHE A 136 12.38 -1.52 13.68
CA PHE A 136 11.53 -2.39 14.48
C PHE A 136 11.77 -3.90 14.27
N ALA A 137 12.72 -4.29 13.41
CA ALA A 137 12.91 -5.68 12.95
C ALA A 137 12.96 -6.71 14.09
N LYS A 138 13.65 -6.41 15.19
CA LYS A 138 13.80 -7.30 16.36
C LYS A 138 12.49 -7.56 17.13
N LYS A 139 11.44 -6.78 16.88
CA LYS A 139 10.14 -6.87 17.55
C LYS A 139 9.03 -7.39 16.62
N ILE A 140 9.35 -7.70 15.36
CA ILE A 140 8.36 -8.13 14.37
C ILE A 140 8.08 -9.62 14.54
N TYR A 141 6.92 -9.93 15.11
CA TYR A 141 6.35 -11.28 15.09
C TYR A 141 5.45 -11.43 13.86
N LYS A 142 5.42 -12.63 13.25
CA LYS A 142 4.59 -12.95 12.07
C LYS A 142 4.87 -12.07 10.83
N ILE A 143 6.15 -11.88 10.50
CA ILE A 143 6.58 -11.04 9.37
C ILE A 143 5.87 -11.36 8.05
N SER A 144 5.61 -12.65 7.75
CA SER A 144 4.91 -13.07 6.53
C SER A 144 3.49 -12.51 6.41
N PHE A 145 2.74 -12.45 7.51
CA PHE A 145 1.39 -11.87 7.50
C PHE A 145 1.44 -10.35 7.30
N LEU A 146 2.39 -9.66 7.93
CA LEU A 146 2.54 -8.21 7.76
C LEU A 146 2.94 -7.84 6.33
N ILE A 147 3.85 -8.61 5.72
CA ILE A 147 4.21 -8.45 4.30
C ILE A 147 2.94 -8.49 3.45
N GLN A 148 2.10 -9.52 3.62
CA GLN A 148 0.85 -9.69 2.86
C GLN A 148 -0.22 -8.62 3.19
N LEU A 149 -0.29 -8.15 4.43
CA LEU A 149 -1.21 -7.09 4.85
C LEU A 149 -0.89 -5.76 4.17
N PHE A 150 0.37 -5.32 4.25
CA PHE A 150 0.81 -4.07 3.62
C PHE A 150 0.80 -4.19 2.09
N ASP A 151 1.12 -5.36 1.56
CA ASP A 151 0.98 -5.68 0.14
C ASP A 151 -0.48 -5.57 -0.33
N ALA A 152 -1.44 -6.12 0.41
CA ALA A 152 -2.87 -5.98 0.10
C ALA A 152 -3.34 -4.52 0.10
N LEU A 153 -2.83 -3.69 1.02
CA LEU A 153 -3.15 -2.26 1.06
C LEU A 153 -2.58 -1.52 -0.15
N GLY A 154 -1.29 -1.73 -0.45
CA GLY A 154 -0.65 -1.15 -1.63
C GLY A 154 -1.33 -1.58 -2.93
N LEU A 155 -1.64 -2.88 -3.05
CA LEU A 155 -2.37 -3.46 -4.17
C LEU A 155 -3.71 -2.78 -4.40
N ALA A 156 -4.53 -2.64 -3.34
CA ALA A 156 -5.85 -2.03 -3.44
C ALA A 156 -5.78 -0.58 -3.94
N VAL A 157 -4.87 0.21 -3.35
CA VAL A 157 -4.68 1.62 -3.70
C VAL A 157 -4.15 1.77 -5.12
N PHE A 158 -3.07 1.07 -5.48
CA PHE A 158 -2.45 1.20 -6.80
C PHE A 158 -3.29 0.62 -7.93
N THR A 159 -4.17 -0.35 -7.65
CA THR A 159 -5.18 -0.81 -8.61
C THR A 159 -6.06 0.35 -9.06
N ILE A 160 -6.58 1.14 -8.12
CA ILE A 160 -7.49 2.26 -8.44
C ILE A 160 -6.74 3.42 -9.08
N ILE A 161 -5.53 3.72 -8.63
CA ILE A 161 -4.69 4.74 -9.28
C ILE A 161 -4.37 4.35 -10.72
N GLY A 162 -4.04 3.08 -10.98
CA GLY A 162 -3.81 2.55 -12.32
C GLY A 162 -5.06 2.62 -13.20
N ALA A 163 -6.20 2.20 -12.67
CA ALA A 163 -7.49 2.26 -13.37
C ALA A 163 -7.84 3.70 -13.79
N ARG A 164 -7.69 4.65 -12.86
CA ARG A 164 -7.91 6.08 -13.14
C ARG A 164 -6.95 6.60 -14.20
N ARG A 165 -5.65 6.32 -14.09
CA ARG A 165 -4.68 6.76 -15.10
C ARG A 165 -5.02 6.21 -16.49
N GLY A 166 -5.47 4.95 -16.57
CA GLY A 166 -5.97 4.39 -17.83
C GLY A 166 -7.19 5.13 -18.37
N LEU A 167 -8.17 5.47 -17.52
CA LEU A 167 -9.34 6.27 -17.93
C LEU A 167 -8.95 7.67 -18.39
N SER A 168 -8.01 8.34 -17.71
CA SER A 168 -7.52 9.67 -18.09
C SER A 168 -6.79 9.68 -19.44
N HIS A 169 -6.27 8.53 -19.88
CA HIS A 169 -5.69 8.35 -21.22
C HIS A 169 -6.73 7.86 -22.25
N ASN A 170 -8.02 7.97 -21.95
CA ASN A 170 -9.13 7.56 -22.81
C ASN A 170 -9.07 6.08 -23.25
N LEU A 171 -8.46 5.21 -22.44
CA LEU A 171 -8.40 3.79 -22.75
C LEU A 171 -9.79 3.13 -22.65
N GLY A 172 -9.98 2.08 -23.44
CA GLY A 172 -11.14 1.17 -23.31
C GLY A 172 -11.06 0.31 -22.04
N ALA A 173 -12.13 -0.45 -21.76
CA ALA A 173 -12.25 -1.29 -20.56
C ALA A 173 -11.02 -2.19 -20.34
N LEU A 174 -10.58 -2.89 -21.38
CA LEU A 174 -9.42 -3.79 -21.32
C LEU A 174 -8.13 -3.04 -20.99
N GLY A 175 -7.91 -1.87 -21.61
CA GLY A 175 -6.76 -1.03 -21.29
C GLY A 175 -6.76 -0.59 -19.83
N VAL A 176 -7.92 -0.18 -19.30
CA VAL A 176 -8.07 0.21 -17.89
C VAL A 176 -7.81 -0.96 -16.94
N ILE A 177 -8.31 -2.15 -17.26
CA ILE A 177 -8.04 -3.39 -16.50
C ILE A 177 -6.55 -3.71 -16.49
N ILE A 178 -5.88 -3.62 -17.64
CA ILE A 178 -4.43 -3.87 -17.76
C ILE A 178 -3.67 -2.84 -16.92
N MET A 179 -4.01 -1.55 -17.01
CA MET A 179 -3.36 -0.52 -16.21
C MET A 179 -3.58 -0.70 -14.71
N ALA A 180 -4.80 -1.05 -14.29
CA ALA A 180 -5.11 -1.34 -12.89
C ALA A 180 -4.29 -2.52 -12.37
N THR A 181 -4.26 -3.61 -13.13
CA THR A 181 -3.56 -4.84 -12.77
C THR A 181 -2.06 -4.65 -12.77
N SER A 182 -1.47 -4.09 -13.83
CA SER A 182 -0.02 -3.87 -13.91
C SER A 182 0.47 -2.96 -12.79
N THR A 183 -0.22 -1.83 -12.54
CA THR A 183 0.17 -0.90 -11.46
C THR A 183 0.08 -1.56 -10.09
N GLY A 184 -0.98 -2.32 -9.83
CA GLY A 184 -1.19 -3.00 -8.56
C GLY A 184 -0.20 -4.14 -8.30
N VAL A 185 0.05 -5.01 -9.28
CA VAL A 185 0.81 -6.24 -9.04
C VAL A 185 2.31 -6.10 -9.26
N ALA A 186 2.75 -5.17 -10.11
CA ALA A 186 4.14 -5.12 -10.56
C ALA A 186 5.15 -4.85 -9.43
N GLY A 187 4.81 -3.98 -8.48
CA GLY A 187 5.68 -3.71 -7.33
C GLY A 187 5.99 -4.97 -6.51
N GLY A 188 4.94 -5.69 -6.10
CA GLY A 188 5.06 -6.96 -5.39
C GLY A 188 5.74 -8.06 -6.22
N MET A 189 5.52 -8.08 -7.54
CA MET A 189 6.20 -9.01 -8.45
C MET A 189 7.71 -8.76 -8.53
N ILE A 190 8.15 -7.52 -8.73
CA ILE A 190 9.58 -7.16 -8.76
C ILE A 190 10.23 -7.54 -7.43
N ARG A 191 9.60 -7.20 -6.31
CA ARG A 191 10.05 -7.59 -4.96
C ARG A 191 10.33 -9.08 -4.86
N ASP A 192 9.36 -9.90 -5.25
CA ASP A 192 9.44 -11.34 -5.09
C ASP A 192 10.53 -11.94 -6.00
N ILE A 193 10.66 -11.45 -7.23
CA ILE A 193 11.71 -11.87 -8.17
C ILE A 193 13.11 -11.53 -7.61
N MET A 194 13.30 -10.33 -7.05
CA MET A 194 14.61 -9.90 -6.53
C MET A 194 15.10 -10.74 -5.35
N VAL A 195 14.19 -11.33 -4.57
CA VAL A 195 14.55 -12.26 -3.48
C VAL A 195 14.50 -13.74 -3.91
N GLY A 196 14.32 -14.01 -5.20
CA GLY A 196 14.33 -15.36 -5.77
C GLY A 196 13.08 -16.19 -5.45
N GLU A 197 11.96 -15.57 -5.10
CA GLU A 197 10.68 -16.28 -4.94
C GLU A 197 9.80 -16.16 -6.18
N ILE A 198 9.04 -17.21 -6.47
CA ILE A 198 7.91 -17.13 -7.41
C ILE A 198 6.90 -16.09 -6.87
N PRO A 199 6.58 -15.03 -7.63
CA PRO A 199 5.66 -13.97 -7.22
C PRO A 199 4.29 -14.46 -6.75
N PHE A 200 3.69 -13.76 -5.78
CA PHE A 200 2.34 -14.06 -5.31
C PHE A 200 1.31 -14.04 -6.44
N VAL A 201 1.44 -13.14 -7.41
CA VAL A 201 0.56 -13.06 -8.58
C VAL A 201 0.49 -14.36 -9.39
N LEU A 202 1.56 -15.18 -9.36
CA LEU A 202 1.62 -16.46 -10.07
C LEU A 202 1.25 -17.67 -9.19
N LYS A 203 1.32 -17.51 -7.86
CA LYS A 203 1.00 -18.57 -6.89
C LYS A 203 -0.43 -18.51 -6.36
N GLU A 204 -0.97 -17.31 -6.22
CA GLU A 204 -2.29 -17.02 -5.67
C GLU A 204 -3.14 -16.37 -6.75
N GLU A 205 -3.94 -17.15 -7.48
CA GLU A 205 -4.74 -16.61 -8.58
C GLU A 205 -5.77 -15.53 -8.13
N ILE A 206 -6.19 -15.59 -6.86
CA ILE A 206 -7.07 -14.57 -6.25
C ILE A 206 -6.37 -13.19 -6.13
N TYR A 207 -5.05 -13.14 -6.19
CA TYR A 207 -4.27 -11.90 -6.12
C TYR A 207 -4.59 -10.95 -7.28
N ALA A 208 -4.33 -11.41 -8.51
CA ALA A 208 -4.55 -10.61 -9.72
C ALA A 208 -6.04 -10.39 -10.00
N SER A 209 -6.90 -11.36 -9.64
CA SER A 209 -8.33 -11.28 -9.93
C SER A 209 -8.98 -10.07 -9.25
N PHE A 210 -8.56 -9.70 -8.03
CA PHE A 210 -9.06 -8.49 -7.38
C PHE A 210 -8.67 -7.21 -8.14
N CYS A 211 -7.48 -7.16 -8.75
CA CYS A 211 -7.10 -6.01 -9.57
C CYS A 211 -7.92 -5.94 -10.86
N ILE A 212 -8.14 -7.09 -11.50
CA ILE A 212 -8.94 -7.20 -12.72
C ILE A 212 -10.38 -6.74 -12.44
N LEU A 213 -10.99 -7.28 -11.38
CA LEU A 213 -12.34 -6.89 -10.94
C LEU A 213 -12.39 -5.41 -10.55
N GLY A 214 -11.40 -4.93 -9.80
CA GLY A 214 -11.30 -3.53 -9.40
C GLY A 214 -11.24 -2.57 -10.59
N GLY A 215 -10.38 -2.86 -11.57
CA GLY A 215 -10.26 -2.07 -12.80
C GLY A 215 -11.54 -2.07 -13.64
N LEU A 216 -12.19 -3.22 -13.78
CA LEU A 216 -13.46 -3.36 -14.49
C LEU A 216 -14.58 -2.56 -13.79
N LEU A 217 -14.75 -2.75 -12.48
CA LEU A 217 -15.78 -2.06 -11.70
C LEU A 217 -15.54 -0.56 -11.69
N PHE A 218 -14.30 -0.10 -11.59
CA PHE A 218 -13.96 1.32 -11.68
C PHE A 218 -14.35 1.88 -13.05
N TYR A 219 -13.97 1.21 -14.15
CA TYR A 219 -14.34 1.62 -15.51
C TYR A 219 -15.87 1.75 -15.68
N LEU A 220 -16.62 0.72 -15.28
CA LEU A 220 -18.08 0.70 -15.41
C LEU A 220 -18.74 1.82 -14.59
N SER A 221 -18.31 1.97 -13.34
CA SER A 221 -18.86 2.95 -12.40
C SER A 221 -18.72 4.39 -12.91
N ILE A 222 -17.57 4.72 -13.50
CA ILE A 222 -17.29 6.07 -13.99
C ILE A 222 -17.92 6.31 -15.37
N LYS A 223 -17.77 5.37 -16.30
CA LYS A 223 -18.14 5.60 -17.70
C LYS A 223 -19.63 5.42 -18.00
N TYR A 224 -20.29 4.48 -17.32
CA TYR A 224 -21.70 4.16 -17.60
C TYR A 224 -22.64 4.61 -16.48
N PHE A 225 -22.23 4.49 -15.22
CA PHE A 225 -23.07 4.87 -14.08
C PHE A 225 -22.84 6.32 -13.62
N HIS A 226 -21.83 7.00 -14.17
CA HIS A 226 -21.48 8.39 -13.86
C HIS A 226 -21.37 8.68 -12.35
N LEU A 227 -20.91 7.69 -11.59
CA LEU A 227 -20.79 7.80 -10.13
C LEU A 227 -19.62 8.72 -9.74
N PRO A 228 -19.70 9.39 -8.58
CA PRO A 228 -18.61 10.23 -8.09
C PRO A 228 -17.32 9.42 -7.87
N GLU A 229 -16.24 9.84 -8.55
CA GLU A 229 -14.95 9.12 -8.61
C GLU A 229 -14.37 8.79 -7.23
N ILE A 230 -14.43 9.74 -6.28
CA ILE A 230 -13.88 9.59 -4.93
C ILE A 230 -14.61 8.48 -4.16
N ILE A 231 -15.94 8.42 -4.30
CA ILE A 231 -16.77 7.42 -3.61
C ILE A 231 -16.48 6.02 -4.18
N VAL A 232 -16.41 5.91 -5.51
CA VAL A 232 -16.07 4.67 -6.20
C VAL A 232 -14.68 4.18 -5.80
N ALA A 233 -13.69 5.10 -5.77
CA ALA A 233 -12.32 4.78 -5.38
C ALA A 233 -12.26 4.22 -3.95
N TYR A 234 -12.89 4.90 -2.98
CA TYR A 234 -12.91 4.44 -1.59
C TYR A 234 -13.56 3.06 -1.44
N PHE A 235 -14.73 2.87 -2.06
CA PHE A 235 -15.46 1.62 -1.99
C PHE A 235 -14.66 0.46 -2.58
N LEU A 236 -14.03 0.64 -3.75
CA LEU A 236 -13.26 -0.41 -4.39
C LEU A 236 -11.93 -0.69 -3.67
N ILE A 237 -11.26 0.32 -3.13
CA ILE A 237 -10.07 0.11 -2.28
C ILE A 237 -10.45 -0.76 -1.08
N LEU A 238 -11.55 -0.43 -0.39
CA LEU A 238 -12.03 -1.20 0.75
C LEU A 238 -12.39 -2.64 0.35
N LEU A 239 -13.10 -2.81 -0.77
CA LEU A 239 -13.49 -4.11 -1.30
C LEU A 239 -12.28 -4.99 -1.62
N ILE A 240 -11.29 -4.45 -2.33
CA ILE A 240 -10.06 -5.18 -2.69
C ILE A 240 -9.26 -5.52 -1.42
N PHE A 241 -9.08 -4.55 -0.53
CA PHE A 241 -8.30 -4.75 0.69
C PHE A 241 -8.93 -5.81 1.59
N VAL A 242 -10.22 -5.67 1.92
CA VAL A 242 -10.94 -6.64 2.75
C VAL A 242 -10.99 -8.00 2.08
N GLY A 243 -11.25 -8.04 0.77
CA GLY A 243 -11.24 -9.28 -0.02
C GLY A 243 -9.91 -10.02 0.07
N ARG A 244 -8.79 -9.30 -0.05
CA ARG A 244 -7.44 -9.87 0.12
C ARG A 244 -7.20 -10.37 1.55
N ILE A 245 -7.59 -9.63 2.57
CA ILE A 245 -7.42 -10.09 3.97
C ILE A 245 -8.25 -11.34 4.26
N LEU A 246 -9.47 -11.42 3.73
CA LEU A 246 -10.29 -12.62 3.85
C LEU A 246 -9.66 -13.80 3.09
N ALA A 247 -9.15 -13.58 1.88
CA ALA A 247 -8.45 -14.62 1.12
C ALA A 247 -7.22 -15.17 1.86
N ILE A 248 -6.42 -14.28 2.47
CA ILE A 248 -5.26 -14.66 3.30
C ILE A 248 -5.70 -15.45 4.53
N LYS A 249 -6.74 -14.98 5.25
CA LYS A 249 -7.19 -15.60 6.50
C LYS A 249 -7.82 -16.98 6.29
N PHE A 250 -8.58 -17.15 5.21
CA PHE A 250 -9.26 -18.40 4.89
C PHE A 250 -8.46 -19.31 3.96
N GLY A 251 -7.28 -18.89 3.51
CA GLY A 251 -6.43 -19.68 2.61
C GLY A 251 -7.09 -19.97 1.27
N LEU A 252 -7.93 -19.05 0.77
CA LEU A 252 -8.65 -19.24 -0.49
C LEU A 252 -7.65 -19.30 -1.65
N GLN A 253 -7.73 -20.36 -2.45
CA GLN A 253 -6.93 -20.58 -3.65
C GLN A 253 -7.88 -21.00 -4.78
N LEU A 254 -7.58 -20.59 -6.01
CA LEU A 254 -8.28 -21.13 -7.18
C LEU A 254 -7.77 -22.56 -7.49
N PRO A 255 -8.57 -23.38 -8.19
CA PRO A 255 -8.23 -24.77 -8.46
C PRO A 255 -6.93 -24.89 -9.27
N LYS A 256 -6.00 -25.73 -8.79
CA LYS A 256 -4.75 -26.05 -9.47
C LYS A 256 -4.95 -27.22 -10.42
N ALA A 257 -4.27 -27.18 -11.57
CA ALA A 257 -4.18 -28.29 -12.52
C ALA A 257 -3.15 -29.33 -12.06
#